data_AF-A0A9W9YTC7-F1
#
_entry.id   AF-A0A9W9YTC7-F1
#
_cell.length_a   1.000
_cell.length_b   1.000
_cell.length_c   1.000
_cell.angle_alpha   90.00
_cell.angle_beta   90.00
_cell.angle_gamma   90.00
#
_symmetry.space_group_name_H-M   'P 1'
#
loop_
_entity.id
_entity.type
_entity.pdbx_description
1 polymer ?
#
loop_
_entity_poly.entity_id
_entity_poly.type
_entity_poly.pdbx_seq_one_letter_code
_entity_poly.pdbx_strand_id
1 'polypeptide(L)'
;MVEKSKPVAAAEKQESLAKRPAGILKKKSSPSLEPVPEFAESPIQRSDSNLEIVESERTSTPHEEQQKFKTLCAGVQNCLALFQTSLFELLTIKDELLKHALPPSLLLKVALVTGKLFRSCILHHGRQRVLQLKKLHEDYENKQRQLNVALQKLVLVGIQSERLAQERKVLNWEKLFSKMMTSKAHGYRWKFLIESFKEKVKTGEVYVAGVSTDEEAERGKQKSERELEAIRRRSMNRDTAAKRIMRESLGEQQAEIHRRLHHLQTKT
;
A
#
# COMPACT_ATOMS: atom_id res chain seq x y z
N MET A 1 28.82 -50.71 -23.19
CA MET A 1 28.99 -49.65 -22.17
C MET A 1 27.64 -49.47 -21.49
N VAL A 2 27.52 -49.94 -20.25
CA VAL A 2 26.27 -49.97 -19.48
C VAL A 2 26.44 -48.98 -18.33
N GLU A 3 25.81 -47.82 -18.43
CA GLU A 3 25.80 -46.84 -17.34
C GLU A 3 24.70 -47.18 -16.33
N LYS A 4 25.12 -47.45 -15.10
CA LYS A 4 24.26 -47.67 -13.94
C LYS A 4 23.90 -46.33 -13.31
N SER A 5 22.63 -45.95 -13.38
CA SER A 5 22.07 -44.81 -12.67
C SER A 5 21.87 -45.09 -11.18
N LYS A 6 22.33 -44.16 -10.34
CA LYS A 6 22.29 -44.17 -8.87
C LYS A 6 21.15 -43.24 -8.40
N PRO A 7 20.27 -43.61 -7.46
CA PRO A 7 19.23 -42.71 -6.98
C PRO A 7 19.73 -41.81 -5.85
N VAL A 8 19.31 -40.54 -5.90
CA VAL A 8 19.59 -39.47 -4.94
C VAL A 8 18.57 -39.53 -3.79
N ALA A 9 19.09 -39.41 -2.57
CA ALA A 9 18.38 -39.49 -1.31
C ALA A 9 17.42 -38.30 -1.07
N ALA A 10 16.29 -38.62 -0.42
CA ALA A 10 15.30 -37.67 0.08
C ALA A 10 15.83 -36.90 1.30
N ALA A 11 15.63 -35.58 1.31
CA ALA A 11 15.90 -34.73 2.47
C ALA A 11 14.57 -34.29 3.09
N GLU A 12 14.28 -34.82 4.28
CA GLU A 12 13.27 -34.30 5.20
C GLU A 12 13.68 -32.90 5.68
N LYS A 13 12.78 -31.92 5.56
CA LYS A 13 12.88 -30.63 6.24
C LYS A 13 11.76 -30.51 7.26
N GLN A 14 12.16 -30.53 8.53
CA GLN A 14 11.34 -30.24 9.69
C GLN A 14 10.77 -28.81 9.63
N GLU A 15 9.46 -28.70 9.84
CA GLU A 15 8.71 -27.46 9.97
C GLU A 15 8.66 -27.07 11.46
N SER A 16 9.35 -25.99 11.83
CA SER A 16 9.34 -25.44 13.19
C SER A 16 8.34 -24.29 13.30
N LEU A 17 7.39 -24.47 14.22
CA LEU A 17 6.22 -23.63 14.44
C LEU A 17 6.59 -22.45 15.37
N ALA A 18 6.74 -21.25 14.81
CA ALA A 18 7.04 -20.05 15.60
C ALA A 18 5.77 -19.38 16.15
N LYS A 19 5.68 -19.34 17.49
CA LYS A 19 4.69 -18.60 18.30
C LYS A 19 4.76 -17.09 18.02
N ARG A 20 3.60 -16.48 17.73
CA ARG A 20 3.39 -15.01 17.74
C ARG A 20 3.03 -14.52 19.14
N PRO A 21 3.56 -13.38 19.62
CA PRO A 21 2.99 -12.68 20.75
C PRO A 21 1.98 -11.61 20.31
N ALA A 22 0.84 -11.59 21.00
CA ALA A 22 -0.15 -10.52 20.95
C ALA A 22 0.19 -9.46 22.02
N GLY A 23 0.22 -8.18 21.63
CA GLY A 23 0.20 -7.02 22.54
C GLY A 23 -0.78 -6.01 21.94
N ILE A 24 -2.01 -5.91 22.45
CA ILE A 24 -2.50 -5.10 23.57
C ILE A 24 -2.26 -3.59 23.34
N LEU A 25 -3.26 -2.97 22.71
CA LEU A 25 -3.48 -1.54 22.59
C LEU A 25 -3.97 -0.98 23.94
N LYS A 26 -3.25 -0.01 24.52
CA LYS A 26 -3.77 0.84 25.61
C LYS A 26 -4.05 2.26 25.10
N LYS A 27 -5.34 2.61 25.05
CA LYS A 27 -5.88 3.97 24.98
C LYS A 27 -5.69 4.68 26.34
N LYS A 28 -5.25 5.94 26.33
CA LYS A 28 -5.38 6.94 27.41
C LYS A 28 -5.56 8.31 26.71
N SER A 29 -6.76 8.88 26.63
CA SER A 29 -7.50 9.69 27.63
C SER A 29 -6.84 11.04 27.92
N SER A 30 -7.47 12.10 27.42
CA SER A 30 -7.23 13.52 27.64
C SER A 30 -7.40 13.95 29.11
N PRO A 31 -6.82 15.09 29.50
CA PRO A 31 -7.61 16.16 30.16
C PRO A 31 -7.22 17.57 29.65
N SER A 32 -8.17 18.45 29.32
CA SER A 32 -8.85 19.45 30.18
C SER A 32 -8.17 20.83 30.16
N LEU A 33 -8.98 21.88 29.96
CA LEU A 33 -8.65 23.27 29.65
C LEU A 33 -8.36 24.15 30.90
N GLU A 34 -7.48 25.14 30.70
CA GLU A 34 -7.43 26.54 31.24
C GLU A 34 -7.24 26.81 32.77
N PRO A 35 -6.80 28.04 33.22
CA PRO A 35 -6.73 29.35 32.54
C PRO A 35 -5.45 30.22 32.73
N VAL A 36 -5.39 31.32 31.95
CA VAL A 36 -4.52 32.52 32.01
C VAL A 36 -4.98 33.46 33.16
N PRO A 37 -4.11 34.10 33.98
CA PRO A 37 -3.53 35.46 33.74
C PRO A 37 -2.09 35.59 34.35
N GLU A 38 -1.29 36.65 34.30
CA GLU A 38 -1.47 38.10 34.26
C GLU A 38 -0.09 38.75 33.96
N PHE A 39 -0.11 39.96 33.40
CA PHE A 39 1.03 40.83 33.15
C PHE A 39 1.72 41.29 34.46
N ALA A 40 3.05 41.26 34.53
CA ALA A 40 3.82 42.15 35.41
C ALA A 40 5.22 42.43 34.83
N GLU A 41 5.57 43.71 34.82
CA GLU A 41 6.76 44.32 34.21
C GLU A 41 8.00 44.23 35.11
N SER A 42 9.17 44.01 34.46
CA SER A 42 10.53 44.48 34.81
C SER A 42 11.20 44.03 36.15
N PRO A 43 12.53 44.16 36.38
CA PRO A 43 13.64 44.63 35.53
C PRO A 43 14.88 43.70 35.47
N ILE A 44 15.83 44.12 34.63
CA ILE A 44 17.18 43.58 34.42
C ILE A 44 17.95 43.38 35.73
N GLN A 45 18.37 42.13 36.00
CA GLN A 45 19.41 41.82 36.99
C GLN A 45 20.42 40.87 36.35
N ARG A 46 21.62 41.41 36.06
CA ARG A 46 22.80 40.64 35.69
C ARG A 46 23.27 39.88 36.92
N SER A 47 23.20 38.56 36.87
CA SER A 47 23.80 37.67 37.87
C SER A 47 24.75 36.72 37.16
N ASP A 48 26.03 36.89 37.47
CA ASP A 48 27.11 35.97 37.11
C ASP A 48 26.88 34.62 37.81
N SER A 49 26.19 33.71 37.13
CA SER A 49 26.02 32.31 37.57
C SER A 49 26.57 31.38 36.51
N ASN A 50 27.89 31.23 36.53
CA ASN A 50 28.64 30.32 35.70
C ASN A 50 29.17 29.18 36.59
N LEU A 51 28.32 28.24 37.01
CA LEU A 51 28.71 26.87 37.43
C LEU A 51 27.51 25.96 37.82
N GLU A 52 26.55 25.70 36.92
CA GLU A 52 25.63 24.55 37.08
C GLU A 52 25.00 24.14 35.75
N ILE A 53 25.81 23.59 34.83
CA ILE A 53 25.35 23.04 33.54
C ILE A 53 25.85 21.60 33.45
N VAL A 54 25.31 20.67 34.25
CA VAL A 54 25.65 19.23 34.08
C VAL A 54 24.48 18.24 34.22
N GLU A 55 23.29 18.56 34.78
CA GLU A 55 22.31 17.46 35.04
C GLU A 55 20.86 17.65 34.57
N SER A 56 20.52 18.69 33.81
CA SER A 56 19.14 18.88 33.30
C SER A 56 18.94 18.32 31.87
N GLU A 57 19.37 17.08 31.62
CA GLU A 57 19.26 16.43 30.29
C GLU A 57 18.45 15.12 30.32
N ARG A 58 17.50 14.98 31.26
CA ARG A 58 16.66 13.78 31.34
C ARG A 58 15.20 14.17 31.42
N THR A 59 14.45 13.76 30.40
CA THR A 59 13.00 13.88 30.17
C THR A 59 12.50 15.10 29.40
N SER A 60 13.17 15.52 28.32
CA SER A 60 12.43 16.21 27.26
C SER A 60 11.41 15.23 26.68
N THR A 61 10.13 15.61 26.70
CA THR A 61 9.13 14.81 26.01
C THR A 61 9.42 14.86 24.50
N PRO A 62 9.16 13.79 23.73
CA PRO A 62 9.40 13.79 22.28
C PRO A 62 8.68 14.93 21.54
N HIS A 63 7.63 15.48 22.15
CA HIS A 63 6.90 16.64 21.65
C HIS A 63 7.69 17.96 21.78
N GLU A 64 8.37 18.18 22.91
CA GLU A 64 9.18 19.39 23.13
C GLU A 64 10.37 19.46 22.17
N GLU A 65 11.04 18.33 21.93
CA GLU A 65 12.13 18.24 20.95
C GLU A 65 11.63 18.57 19.55
N GLN A 66 10.45 18.08 19.18
CA GLN A 66 9.84 18.39 17.89
C GLN A 66 9.49 19.88 17.76
N GLN A 67 9.05 20.53 18.83
CA GLN A 67 8.81 21.98 18.85
C GLN A 67 10.12 22.77 18.73
N LYS A 68 11.17 22.41 19.49
CA LYS A 68 12.50 23.03 19.38
C LYS A 68 13.05 22.93 17.95
N PHE A 69 12.92 21.76 17.32
CA PHE A 69 13.30 21.55 15.94
C PHE A 69 12.51 22.45 14.96
N LYS A 70 11.19 22.57 15.13
CA LYS A 70 10.35 23.47 14.32
C LYS A 70 10.78 24.92 14.46
N THR A 71 11.06 25.38 15.68
CA THR A 71 11.54 26.74 15.95
C THR A 71 12.92 26.97 15.30
N LEU A 72 13.82 26.00 15.37
CA LEU A 72 15.12 26.07 14.68
C LEU A 72 14.94 26.16 13.16
N CYS A 73 14.07 25.34 12.57
CA CYS A 73 13.76 25.40 11.14
C CYS A 73 13.19 26.76 10.74
N ALA A 74 12.26 27.31 11.52
CA ALA A 74 11.70 28.64 11.28
C ALA A 74 12.78 29.72 11.36
N GLY A 75 13.68 29.63 12.34
CA GLY A 75 14.85 30.51 12.47
C GLY A 75 15.77 30.45 11.26
N VAL A 76 16.17 29.24 10.83
CA VAL A 76 17.01 29.04 9.64
C VAL A 76 16.32 29.56 8.37
N GLN A 77 15.01 29.33 8.22
CA GLN A 77 14.24 29.82 7.08
C GLN A 77 14.16 31.35 7.07
N ASN A 78 13.99 31.99 8.23
CA ASN A 78 14.03 33.43 8.37
C ASN A 78 15.42 34.01 8.04
N CYS A 79 16.50 33.41 8.55
CA CYS A 79 17.87 33.81 8.20
C CYS A 79 18.13 33.69 6.70
N LEU A 80 17.65 32.62 6.05
CA LEU A 80 17.77 32.44 4.61
C LEU A 80 16.97 33.50 3.83
N ALA A 81 15.76 33.84 4.28
CA ALA A 81 14.95 34.90 3.67
C ALA A 81 15.65 36.26 3.78
N LEU A 82 16.15 36.62 4.96
CA LEU A 82 16.93 37.85 5.16
C LEU A 82 18.16 37.89 4.26
N PHE A 83 18.91 36.79 4.19
CA PHE A 83 20.07 36.68 3.31
C PHE A 83 19.70 36.86 1.83
N GLN A 84 18.58 36.31 1.37
CA GLN A 84 18.09 36.49 0.00
C GLN A 84 17.73 37.96 -0.28
N THR A 85 17.05 38.62 0.66
CA THR A 85 16.72 40.05 0.56
C THR A 85 17.99 40.90 0.49
N SER A 86 18.95 40.69 1.39
CA SER A 86 20.22 41.43 1.38
C SER A 86 21.03 41.18 0.10
N LEU A 87 20.99 39.96 -0.45
CA LEU A 87 21.64 39.64 -1.71
C LEU A 87 20.97 40.37 -2.88
N PHE A 88 19.64 40.48 -2.88
CA PHE A 88 18.89 41.24 -3.87
C PHE A 88 19.21 42.74 -3.79
N GLU A 89 19.22 43.32 -2.58
CA GLU A 89 19.62 44.71 -2.36
C GLU A 89 21.05 44.98 -2.85
N LEU A 90 22.00 44.06 -2.59
CA LEU A 90 23.36 44.17 -3.11
C LEU A 90 23.41 44.20 -4.64
N LEU A 91 22.56 43.42 -5.32
CA LEU A 91 22.45 43.44 -6.78
C LEU A 91 21.88 44.76 -7.28
N THR A 92 20.85 45.29 -6.62
CA THR A 92 20.29 46.60 -6.93
C THR A 92 21.34 47.71 -6.76
N ILE A 93 22.10 47.70 -5.65
CA ILE A 93 23.20 48.66 -5.42
C ILE A 93 24.28 48.53 -6.50
N LYS A 94 24.65 47.30 -6.86
CA LYS A 94 25.58 47.05 -7.96
C LYS A 94 25.04 47.64 -9.27
N ASP A 95 23.77 47.46 -9.59
CA ASP A 95 23.16 48.02 -10.80
C ASP A 95 23.12 49.56 -10.80
N GLU A 96 22.82 50.20 -9.66
CA GLU A 96 22.91 51.66 -9.55
C GLU A 96 24.35 52.17 -9.65
N LEU A 97 25.32 51.50 -9.03
CA LEU A 97 26.75 51.83 -9.14
C LEU A 97 27.25 51.75 -10.59
N LEU A 98 26.72 50.81 -11.39
CA LEU A 98 27.07 50.69 -12.81
C LEU A 98 26.54 51.85 -13.66
N LYS A 99 25.53 52.60 -13.20
CA LYS A 99 25.05 53.81 -13.89
C LYS A 99 25.94 55.03 -13.62
N HIS A 100 26.71 55.02 -12.54
CA HIS A 100 27.63 56.09 -12.21
C HIS A 100 28.96 55.94 -12.96
N ALA A 101 29.59 57.07 -13.30
CA ALA A 101 30.89 57.12 -13.98
C ALA A 101 32.05 56.75 -13.03
N LEU A 102 32.07 55.49 -12.58
CA LEU A 102 33.15 54.94 -11.77
C LEU A 102 34.40 54.64 -12.62
N PRO A 103 35.61 54.74 -12.04
CA PRO A 103 36.82 54.23 -12.68
C PRO A 103 36.62 52.77 -13.13
N PRO A 104 37.01 52.40 -14.38
CA PRO A 104 36.79 51.05 -14.91
C PRO A 104 37.36 49.92 -14.03
N SER A 105 38.47 50.19 -13.32
CA SER A 105 39.11 49.25 -12.40
C SER A 105 38.24 48.91 -11.18
N LEU A 106 37.47 49.87 -10.66
CA LEU A 106 36.53 49.64 -9.56
C LEU A 106 35.31 48.87 -10.05
N LEU A 107 34.78 49.26 -11.21
CA LEU A 107 33.63 48.60 -11.83
C LEU A 107 33.88 47.11 -12.07
N LEU A 108 35.08 46.78 -12.59
CA LEU A 108 35.50 45.39 -12.77
C LEU A 108 35.61 44.64 -11.43
N LYS A 109 36.20 45.24 -10.39
CA LYS A 109 36.33 44.61 -9.07
C LYS A 109 34.97 44.33 -8.45
N VAL A 110 34.05 45.29 -8.49
CA VAL A 110 32.67 45.13 -7.98
C VAL A 110 31.98 44.00 -8.72
N ALA A 111 31.98 44.03 -10.06
CA ALA A 111 31.36 42.99 -10.89
C ALA A 111 31.92 41.59 -10.61
N LEU A 112 33.25 41.45 -10.48
CA LEU A 112 33.90 40.18 -10.18
C LEU A 112 33.55 39.67 -8.78
N VAL A 113 33.56 40.52 -7.76
CA VAL A 113 33.22 40.12 -6.39
C VAL A 113 31.75 39.73 -6.28
N THR A 114 30.82 40.54 -6.83
CA THR A 114 29.40 40.18 -6.86
C THR A 114 29.16 38.90 -7.66
N GLY A 115 29.86 38.70 -8.77
CA GLY A 115 29.78 37.48 -9.57
C GLY A 115 30.27 36.24 -8.81
N LYS A 116 31.38 36.33 -8.08
CA LYS A 116 31.88 35.23 -7.22
C LYS A 116 30.86 34.87 -6.13
N LEU A 117 30.33 35.87 -5.44
CA LEU A 117 29.36 35.70 -4.35
C LEU A 117 28.05 35.06 -4.87
N PHE A 118 27.59 35.48 -6.04
CA PHE A 118 26.39 34.92 -6.67
C PHE A 118 26.59 33.45 -7.10
N ARG A 119 27.74 33.15 -7.73
CA ARG A 119 28.08 31.77 -8.11
C ARG A 119 28.15 30.84 -6.90
N SER A 120 28.77 31.28 -5.78
CA SER A 120 28.79 30.47 -4.57
C SER A 120 27.37 30.20 -4.04
N CYS A 121 26.50 31.21 -4.04
CA CYS A 121 25.13 31.06 -3.55
C CYS A 121 24.31 30.08 -4.41
N ILE A 122 24.36 30.22 -5.73
CA ILE A 122 23.60 29.36 -6.65
C ILE A 122 24.10 27.92 -6.60
N LEU A 123 25.42 27.70 -6.59
CA LEU A 123 26.00 26.35 -6.61
C LEU A 123 25.64 25.57 -5.36
N HIS A 124 25.70 26.21 -4.18
CA HIS A 124 25.33 25.54 -2.93
C HIS A 124 23.83 25.23 -2.87
N HIS A 125 22.99 26.20 -3.21
CA HIS A 125 21.53 26.02 -3.12
C HIS A 125 21.00 25.05 -4.17
N GLY A 126 21.53 25.11 -5.41
CA GLY A 126 21.18 24.17 -6.48
C GLY A 126 21.59 22.73 -6.15
N ARG A 127 22.81 22.51 -5.66
CA ARG A 127 23.29 21.17 -5.29
C ARG A 127 22.46 20.55 -4.17
N GLN A 128 22.13 21.31 -3.13
CA GLN A 128 21.31 20.82 -2.02
C GLN A 128 19.91 20.42 -2.48
N ARG A 129 19.26 21.23 -3.32
CA ARG A 129 17.94 20.89 -3.89
C ARG A 129 17.97 19.62 -4.74
N VAL A 130 19.02 19.43 -5.55
CA VAL A 130 19.18 18.21 -6.36
C VAL A 130 19.34 16.97 -5.47
N LEU A 131 20.12 17.06 -4.39
CA LEU A 131 20.28 15.95 -3.44
C LEU A 131 18.97 15.63 -2.69
N GLN A 132 18.25 16.65 -2.23
CA GLN A 132 16.94 16.48 -1.60
C GLN A 132 15.93 15.85 -2.56
N LEU A 133 15.92 16.28 -3.82
CA LEU A 133 15.03 15.71 -4.84
C LEU A 133 15.36 14.25 -5.13
N LYS A 134 16.65 13.88 -5.18
CA LYS A 134 17.08 12.47 -5.34
C LYS A 134 16.61 11.62 -4.17
N LYS A 135 16.77 12.09 -2.93
CA LYS A 135 16.31 11.38 -1.73
C LYS A 135 14.78 11.19 -1.76
N LEU A 136 14.03 12.24 -2.10
CA LEU A 136 12.58 12.18 -2.22
C LEU A 136 12.14 11.17 -3.30
N HIS A 137 12.85 11.11 -4.42
CA HIS A 137 12.60 10.14 -5.47
C HIS A 137 12.86 8.70 -5.02
N GLU A 138 13.96 8.46 -4.30
CA GLU A 138 14.27 7.15 -3.72
C GLU A 138 13.21 6.70 -2.70
N ASP A 139 12.74 7.62 -1.85
CA ASP A 139 11.66 7.37 -0.90
C ASP A 139 10.35 7.01 -1.63
N TYR A 140 10.02 7.72 -2.71
CA TYR A 140 8.85 7.43 -3.54
C TYR A 140 8.93 6.02 -4.16
N GLU A 141 10.06 5.67 -4.78
CA GLU A 141 10.28 4.34 -5.35
C GLU A 141 10.20 3.22 -4.28
N ASN A 142 10.70 3.48 -3.08
CA ASN A 142 10.57 2.57 -1.95
C ASN A 142 9.11 2.36 -1.53
N LYS A 143 8.33 3.44 -1.45
CA LYS A 143 6.89 3.36 -1.14
C LYS A 143 6.11 2.66 -2.24
N GLN A 144 6.45 2.90 -3.50
CA GLN A 144 5.86 2.20 -4.64
C GLN A 144 6.12 0.68 -4.58
N ARG A 145 7.37 0.27 -4.26
CA ARG A 145 7.72 -1.14 -4.04
C ARG A 145 6.93 -1.76 -2.89
N GLN A 146 6.80 -1.06 -1.76
CA GLN A 146 6.01 -1.53 -0.61
C GLN A 146 4.53 -1.71 -0.96
N LEU A 147 3.95 -0.76 -1.70
CA LEU A 147 2.58 -0.82 -2.18
C LEU A 147 2.35 -2.03 -3.09
N ASN A 148 3.26 -2.28 -4.02
CA ASN A 148 3.18 -3.45 -4.91
C ASN A 148 3.21 -4.77 -4.14
N VAL A 149 4.06 -4.89 -3.12
CA VAL A 149 4.10 -6.07 -2.24
C VAL A 149 2.80 -6.23 -1.46
N ALA A 150 2.24 -5.14 -0.93
CA ALA A 150 0.96 -5.17 -0.22
C ALA A 150 -0.19 -5.60 -1.14
N LEU A 151 -0.21 -5.10 -2.38
CA LEU A 151 -1.20 -5.47 -3.39
C LEU A 151 -1.13 -6.96 -3.73
N GLN A 152 0.08 -7.51 -3.95
CA GLN A 152 0.27 -8.94 -4.20
C GLN A 152 -0.22 -9.80 -3.02
N LYS A 153 0.11 -9.40 -1.78
CA LYS A 153 -0.38 -10.09 -0.58
C LYS A 153 -1.90 -10.06 -0.47
N LEU A 154 -2.52 -8.92 -0.79
CA LEU A 154 -3.97 -8.78 -0.80
C LEU A 154 -4.62 -9.72 -1.83
N VAL A 155 -4.03 -9.84 -3.02
CA VAL A 155 -4.50 -10.78 -4.06
C VAL A 155 -4.41 -12.22 -3.55
N LEU A 156 -3.30 -12.63 -2.93
CA LEU A 156 -3.15 -13.97 -2.36
C LEU A 156 -4.19 -14.26 -1.26
N VAL A 157 -4.45 -13.29 -0.37
CA VAL A 157 -5.50 -13.40 0.64
C VAL A 157 -6.88 -13.53 -0.01
N GLY A 158 -7.13 -12.80 -1.10
CA GLY A 158 -8.36 -12.91 -1.89
C GLY A 158 -8.57 -14.35 -2.40
N ILE A 159 -7.56 -14.93 -3.05
CA ILE A 159 -7.60 -16.31 -3.55
C ILE A 159 -7.84 -17.31 -2.41
N GLN A 160 -7.14 -17.15 -1.28
CA GLN A 160 -7.31 -18.02 -0.12
C GLN A 160 -8.72 -17.92 0.48
N SER A 161 -9.28 -16.71 0.55
CA SER A 161 -10.63 -16.49 1.06
C SER A 161 -11.69 -17.16 0.18
N GLU A 162 -11.52 -17.12 -1.14
CA GLU A 162 -12.42 -17.77 -2.09
C GLU A 162 -12.36 -19.30 -1.95
N ARG A 163 -11.15 -19.86 -1.84
CA ARG A 163 -10.96 -21.29 -1.58
C ARG A 163 -11.64 -21.74 -0.28
N LEU A 164 -11.42 -21.01 0.81
CA LEU A 164 -12.08 -21.31 2.10
C LEU A 164 -13.60 -21.21 2.00
N ALA A 165 -14.13 -20.29 1.21
CA ALA A 165 -15.56 -20.18 0.98
C ALA A 165 -16.10 -21.40 0.19
N GLN A 166 -15.35 -21.91 -0.78
CA GLN A 166 -15.71 -23.14 -1.50
C GLN A 166 -15.66 -24.37 -0.58
N GLU A 167 -14.61 -24.53 0.23
CA GLU A 167 -14.49 -25.62 1.21
C GLU A 167 -15.64 -25.59 2.23
N ARG A 168 -16.04 -24.41 2.70
CA ARG A 168 -17.22 -24.26 3.58
C ARG A 168 -18.52 -24.70 2.91
N LYS A 169 -18.69 -24.44 1.61
CA LYS A 169 -19.87 -24.91 0.87
C LYS A 169 -19.90 -26.44 0.82
N VAL A 170 -18.77 -27.08 0.53
CA VAL A 170 -18.64 -28.55 0.52
C VAL A 170 -18.94 -29.12 1.91
N LEU A 171 -18.32 -28.59 2.96
CA LEU A 171 -18.56 -29.03 4.34
C LEU A 171 -20.03 -28.86 4.76
N ASN A 172 -20.69 -27.78 4.33
CA ASN A 172 -22.11 -27.58 4.62
C ASN A 172 -22.98 -28.62 3.89
N TRP A 173 -22.65 -28.98 2.65
CA TRP A 173 -23.31 -30.06 1.92
C TRP A 173 -23.09 -31.41 2.59
N GLU A 174 -21.87 -31.73 3.01
CA GLU A 174 -21.56 -32.96 3.74
C GLU A 174 -22.33 -33.06 5.06
N LYS A 175 -22.43 -31.95 5.80
CA LYS A 175 -23.24 -31.88 7.03
C LYS A 175 -24.72 -32.09 6.75
N LEU A 176 -25.26 -31.44 5.72
CA LEU A 176 -26.67 -31.60 5.33
C LEU A 176 -26.96 -33.03 4.90
N PHE A 177 -26.08 -33.61 4.07
CA PHE A 177 -26.17 -34.99 3.62
C PHE A 177 -26.12 -35.96 4.79
N SER A 178 -25.15 -35.81 5.70
CA SER A 178 -25.03 -36.64 6.90
C SER A 178 -26.27 -36.54 7.77
N LYS A 179 -26.81 -35.32 7.96
CA LYS A 179 -28.08 -35.11 8.66
C LYS A 179 -29.24 -35.80 7.97
N MET A 180 -29.38 -35.68 6.64
CA MET A 180 -30.45 -36.34 5.89
C MET A 180 -30.38 -37.87 5.98
N MET A 181 -29.17 -38.43 5.91
CA MET A 181 -28.93 -39.87 6.01
C MET A 181 -29.18 -40.39 7.43
N THR A 182 -28.89 -39.59 8.46
CA THR A 182 -29.09 -39.97 9.87
C THR A 182 -30.50 -39.66 10.39
N SER A 183 -31.14 -38.58 9.92
CA SER A 183 -32.48 -38.16 10.36
C SER A 183 -33.61 -38.97 9.73
N LYS A 184 -33.32 -39.74 8.67
CA LYS A 184 -34.19 -40.80 8.14
C LYS A 184 -33.76 -42.21 8.58
N ALA A 185 -33.10 -42.34 9.73
CA ALA A 185 -33.01 -43.60 10.47
C ALA A 185 -34.36 -44.01 11.11
N HIS A 186 -35.47 -43.71 10.43
CA HIS A 186 -36.72 -44.45 10.50
C HIS A 186 -36.96 -45.02 9.09
N GLY A 187 -36.42 -46.20 8.74
CA GLY A 187 -35.73 -47.14 9.61
C GLY A 187 -35.00 -48.23 8.84
N TYR A 188 -34.75 -49.31 9.55
CA TYR A 188 -34.31 -50.63 9.10
C TYR A 188 -34.80 -51.06 7.70
N ARG A 189 -35.91 -50.49 7.20
CA ARG A 189 -36.45 -50.63 5.86
C ARG A 189 -35.47 -50.33 4.71
N TRP A 190 -34.48 -49.44 4.84
CA TRP A 190 -33.53 -49.21 3.74
C TRP A 190 -32.50 -50.34 3.61
N LYS A 191 -32.12 -50.97 4.72
CA LYS A 191 -31.30 -52.19 4.71
C LYS A 191 -32.07 -53.35 4.05
N PHE A 192 -33.36 -53.48 4.35
CA PHE A 192 -34.26 -54.43 3.66
C PHE A 192 -34.54 -54.07 2.20
N LEU A 193 -34.58 -52.78 1.83
CA LEU A 193 -34.71 -52.37 0.43
C LEU A 193 -33.44 -52.69 -0.37
N ILE A 194 -32.25 -52.55 0.22
CA ILE A 194 -30.99 -52.95 -0.43
C ILE A 194 -30.89 -54.49 -0.53
N GLU A 195 -31.26 -55.22 0.51
CA GLU A 195 -31.27 -56.70 0.47
C GLU A 195 -32.32 -57.23 -0.50
N SER A 196 -33.55 -56.74 -0.47
CA SER A 196 -34.59 -57.10 -1.46
C SER A 196 -34.23 -56.68 -2.88
N PHE A 197 -33.49 -55.58 -3.08
CA PHE A 197 -32.97 -55.20 -4.39
C PHE A 197 -31.87 -56.16 -4.86
N LYS A 198 -30.94 -56.52 -3.97
CA LYS A 198 -29.91 -57.55 -4.27
C LYS A 198 -30.54 -58.91 -4.56
N GLU A 199 -31.60 -59.28 -3.86
CA GLU A 199 -32.33 -60.53 -4.05
C GLU A 199 -33.09 -60.50 -5.38
N LYS A 200 -33.86 -59.45 -5.67
CA LYS A 200 -34.55 -59.26 -6.97
C LYS A 200 -33.60 -59.24 -8.17
N VAL A 201 -32.41 -58.62 -8.04
CA VAL A 201 -31.34 -58.66 -9.07
C VAL A 201 -30.81 -60.09 -9.28
N LYS A 202 -30.65 -60.87 -8.21
CA LYS A 202 -30.20 -62.27 -8.29
C LYS A 202 -31.27 -63.19 -8.87
N THR A 203 -32.55 -62.94 -8.58
CA THR A 203 -33.68 -63.74 -9.08
C THR A 203 -34.03 -63.42 -10.53
N GLY A 204 -33.40 -62.41 -11.14
CA GLY A 204 -33.68 -62.02 -12.52
C GLY A 204 -35.05 -61.34 -12.70
N GLU A 205 -35.76 -61.05 -11.60
CA GLU A 205 -36.85 -60.08 -11.56
C GLU A 205 -36.24 -58.68 -11.69
N VAL A 206 -35.69 -58.42 -12.87
CA VAL A 206 -35.32 -57.08 -13.31
C VAL A 206 -36.60 -56.26 -13.19
N TYR A 207 -36.56 -55.27 -12.31
CA TYR A 207 -37.48 -54.16 -12.41
C TYR A 207 -37.41 -53.71 -13.87
N VAL A 208 -38.47 -54.00 -14.64
CA VAL A 208 -39.00 -53.04 -15.60
C VAL A 208 -39.46 -51.85 -14.74
N ALA A 209 -38.50 -51.17 -14.11
CA ALA A 209 -38.64 -49.76 -13.83
C ALA A 209 -38.99 -49.24 -15.21
N GLY A 210 -40.26 -48.87 -15.36
CA GLY A 210 -40.83 -48.48 -16.64
C GLY A 210 -39.76 -47.69 -17.35
N VAL A 211 -39.50 -48.09 -18.59
CA VAL A 211 -38.62 -47.40 -19.53
C VAL A 211 -38.99 -45.93 -19.42
N SER A 212 -38.40 -45.23 -18.45
CA SER A 212 -38.28 -43.80 -18.39
C SER A 212 -37.41 -43.65 -19.60
N THR A 213 -38.14 -43.34 -20.68
CA THR A 213 -37.65 -43.36 -22.02
C THR A 213 -36.28 -42.72 -21.96
N ASP A 214 -35.30 -43.36 -22.59
CA ASP A 214 -33.95 -42.81 -22.70
C ASP A 214 -34.02 -41.32 -23.14
N GLU A 215 -35.10 -40.94 -23.84
CA GLU A 215 -35.53 -39.56 -24.09
C GLU A 215 -35.71 -38.63 -22.89
N GLU A 216 -36.29 -39.04 -21.75
CA GLU A 216 -36.44 -38.19 -20.56
C GLU A 216 -35.11 -37.99 -19.84
N ALA A 217 -34.28 -39.02 -19.77
CA ALA A 217 -32.92 -38.93 -19.25
C ALA A 217 -32.04 -38.04 -20.15
N GLU A 218 -32.13 -38.20 -21.47
CA GLU A 218 -31.44 -37.36 -22.46
C GLU A 218 -31.98 -35.92 -22.46
N ARG A 219 -33.29 -35.70 -22.28
CA ARG A 219 -33.86 -34.34 -22.10
C ARG A 219 -33.34 -33.69 -20.83
N GLY A 220 -33.23 -34.43 -19.73
CA GLY A 220 -32.63 -33.95 -18.48
C GLY A 220 -31.16 -33.56 -18.66
N LYS A 221 -30.40 -34.41 -19.36
CA LYS A 221 -28.98 -34.21 -19.65
C LYS A 221 -28.75 -33.00 -20.55
N GLN A 222 -29.50 -32.86 -21.66
CA GLN A 222 -29.45 -31.68 -22.51
C GLN A 222 -29.84 -30.40 -21.78
N LYS A 223 -30.84 -30.46 -20.88
CA LYS A 223 -31.23 -29.28 -20.09
C LYS A 223 -30.13 -28.87 -19.12
N SER A 224 -29.49 -29.83 -18.45
CA SER A 224 -28.35 -29.59 -17.56
C SER A 224 -27.14 -29.02 -18.31
N GLU A 225 -26.88 -29.50 -19.53
CA GLU A 225 -25.78 -29.04 -20.37
C GLU A 225 -26.04 -27.61 -20.88
N ARG A 226 -27.27 -27.31 -21.30
CA ARG A 226 -27.68 -25.94 -21.66
C ARG A 226 -27.58 -24.97 -20.49
N GLU A 227 -27.93 -25.40 -19.28
CA GLU A 227 -27.78 -24.57 -18.07
C GLU A 227 -26.30 -24.33 -17.72
N LEU A 228 -25.46 -25.36 -17.79
CA LEU A 228 -24.00 -25.25 -17.59
C LEU A 228 -23.36 -24.32 -18.62
N GLU A 229 -23.79 -24.41 -19.88
CA GLU A 229 -23.32 -23.53 -20.97
C GLU A 229 -23.81 -22.09 -20.77
N ALA A 230 -25.05 -21.90 -20.31
CA ALA A 230 -25.55 -20.57 -19.94
C ALA A 230 -24.78 -19.95 -18.77
N ILE A 231 -24.38 -20.76 -17.78
CA ILE A 231 -23.53 -20.31 -16.66
C ILE A 231 -22.12 -19.97 -17.16
N ARG A 232 -21.50 -20.77 -18.04
CA ARG A 232 -20.21 -20.42 -18.66
C ARG A 232 -20.29 -19.11 -19.42
N ARG A 233 -21.31 -18.91 -20.25
CA ARG A 233 -21.49 -17.65 -21.00
C ARG A 233 -21.71 -16.46 -20.08
N ARG A 234 -22.50 -16.61 -19.00
CA ARG A 234 -22.65 -15.55 -17.98
C ARG A 234 -21.35 -15.29 -17.21
N SER A 235 -20.55 -16.32 -16.94
CA SER A 235 -19.25 -16.18 -16.28
C SER A 235 -18.21 -15.52 -17.19
N MET A 236 -18.24 -15.82 -18.49
CA MET A 236 -17.31 -15.25 -19.48
C MET A 236 -17.67 -13.79 -19.82
N ASN A 237 -18.97 -13.47 -19.86
CA ASN A 237 -19.48 -12.11 -20.10
C ASN A 237 -19.62 -11.27 -18.84
N ARG A 238 -19.44 -11.85 -17.64
CA ARG A 238 -19.10 -11.07 -16.47
C ARG A 238 -17.69 -10.54 -16.73
N ASP A 239 -17.63 -9.36 -17.31
CA ASP A 239 -16.49 -8.47 -17.14
C ASP A 239 -16.22 -8.43 -15.64
N THR A 240 -15.27 -9.26 -15.19
CA THR A 240 -14.80 -9.28 -13.81
C THR A 240 -14.53 -7.83 -13.43
N ALA A 241 -14.91 -7.42 -12.22
CA ALA A 241 -14.62 -6.06 -11.76
C ALA A 241 -13.15 -5.66 -12.05
N ALA A 242 -12.23 -6.63 -11.99
CA ALA A 242 -10.85 -6.52 -12.45
C ALA A 242 -10.67 -6.06 -13.92
N LYS A 243 -11.40 -6.62 -14.90
CA LYS A 243 -11.38 -6.18 -16.30
C LYS A 243 -11.92 -4.76 -16.46
N ARG A 244 -12.96 -4.38 -15.72
CA ARG A 244 -13.52 -3.02 -15.75
C ARG A 244 -12.52 -2.01 -15.17
N ILE A 245 -11.93 -2.33 -14.02
CA ILE A 245 -10.86 -1.55 -13.38
C ILE A 245 -9.64 -1.40 -14.29
N MET A 246 -9.21 -2.48 -14.97
CA MET A 246 -8.08 -2.40 -15.91
C MET A 246 -8.40 -1.53 -17.13
N ARG A 247 -9.63 -1.57 -17.64
CA ARG A 247 -10.05 -0.74 -18.79
C ARG A 247 -10.15 0.73 -18.41
N GLU A 248 -10.65 1.04 -17.21
CA GLU A 248 -10.70 2.41 -16.66
C GLU A 248 -9.28 2.95 -16.43
N SER A 249 -8.39 2.16 -15.82
CA SER A 249 -6.99 2.57 -15.58
C SER A 249 -6.23 2.86 -16.87
N LEU A 250 -6.43 2.07 -17.93
CA LEU A 250 -5.83 2.32 -19.25
C LEU A 250 -6.42 3.58 -19.91
N GLY A 251 -7.73 3.79 -19.80
CA GLY A 251 -8.40 4.98 -20.34
C GLY A 251 -7.94 6.28 -19.68
N GLU A 252 -7.78 6.27 -18.35
CA GLU A 252 -7.28 7.44 -17.59
C GLU A 252 -5.84 7.80 -17.96
N GLN A 253 -4.97 6.80 -18.10
CA GLN A 253 -3.58 7.02 -18.55
C GLN A 253 -3.53 7.62 -19.96
N GLN A 254 -4.35 7.11 -20.89
CA GLN A 254 -4.40 7.63 -22.26
C GLN A 254 -4.94 9.07 -22.29
N ALA A 255 -5.97 9.37 -21.51
CA ALA A 255 -6.53 10.72 -21.39
C ALA A 255 -5.55 11.71 -20.76
N GLU A 256 -4.73 11.26 -19.81
CA GLU A 256 -3.68 12.10 -19.22
C GLU A 256 -2.54 12.38 -20.22
N ILE A 257 -2.11 11.38 -20.99
CA ILE A 257 -1.12 11.57 -22.07
C ILE A 257 -1.63 12.59 -23.09
N HIS A 258 -2.90 12.47 -23.49
CA HIS A 258 -3.51 13.40 -24.45
C HIS A 258 -3.59 14.84 -23.91
N ARG A 259 -3.92 15.01 -22.63
CA ARG A 259 -3.92 16.32 -21.96
C ARG A 259 -2.52 16.94 -21.91
N ARG A 260 -1.49 16.15 -21.64
CA ARG A 260 -0.09 16.62 -21.63
C ARG A 260 0.38 17.05 -23.03
N LEU A 261 0.04 16.28 -24.06
CA LEU A 261 0.34 16.63 -25.46
C LEU A 261 -0.32 17.94 -25.89
N HIS A 262 -1.60 18.11 -25.58
CA HIS A 262 -2.32 19.35 -25.89
C HIS A 262 -1.72 20.57 -25.15
N HIS A 263 -1.31 20.39 -23.90
CA HIS A 263 -0.68 21.46 -23.12
C HIS A 263 0.69 21.87 -23.67
N LEU A 264 1.43 20.95 -24.30
CA LEU A 264 2.69 21.27 -24.98
C LEU A 264 2.47 22.04 -26.29
N GLN A 265 1.43 21.70 -27.07
CA GLN A 265 1.11 22.38 -28.33
C GLN A 265 0.58 23.81 -28.17
N THR A 266 0.00 24.13 -27.02
CA THR A 266 -0.57 25.45 -26.72
C THR A 266 0.42 26.43 -26.12
N LYS A 267 1.65 25.99 -25.83
CA LYS A 267 2.73 26.81 -25.24
C LYS A 267 3.80 27.23 -26.25
N THR A 268 3.68 26.79 -27.50
CA THR A 268 4.48 27.21 -28.65
C THR A 268 3.69 28.19 -29.49
#